data_AF-A0A134B4S0-F1
#
_entry.id   AF-A0A134B4S0-F1
#
_cell.length_a   1.000
_cell.length_b   1.000
_cell.length_c   1.000
_cell.angle_alpha   90.00
_cell.angle_beta   90.00
_cell.angle_gamma   90.00
#
_symmetry.space_group_name_H-M   'P 1'
#
loop_
_entity.id
_entity.type
_entity.pdbx_description
1 polymer ?
#
loop_
_entity_poly.entity_id
_entity_poly.type
_entity_poly.pdbx_seq_one_letter_code
_entity_poly.pdbx_strand_id
1 'polypeptide(L)'
;MASWEINKGVGRTVEFKGLKAQYLFFFAGGLLATFIVVVVLYLLGVSQLLCLGIGVLGASLLVWQTFAMNRKYGEHGLMKRGALRSHPRYLANRRSVLHLFHRLKSSRR
;
A
#
# COMPACT_ATOMS: atom_id res chain seq x y z
N MET A 1 -24.01 32.85 -16.45
CA MET A 1 -23.75 31.56 -15.76
C MET A 1 -22.44 31.02 -16.30
N ALA A 2 -21.44 30.77 -15.45
CA ALA A 2 -20.14 30.26 -15.89
C ALA A 2 -20.27 28.77 -16.27
N SER A 3 -19.80 28.41 -17.47
CA SER A 3 -19.71 27.03 -17.93
C SER A 3 -18.38 26.44 -17.48
N TRP A 4 -18.43 25.36 -16.69
CA TRP A 4 -17.23 24.64 -16.24
C TRP A 4 -17.11 23.32 -17.00
N GLU A 5 -15.92 22.99 -17.49
CA GLU A 5 -15.62 21.66 -18.00
C GLU A 5 -15.50 20.66 -16.84
N ILE A 6 -16.41 19.70 -16.78
CA ILE A 6 -16.37 18.63 -15.78
C ILE A 6 -15.45 17.53 -16.29
N ASN A 7 -14.20 17.52 -15.81
CA ASN A 7 -13.24 16.46 -16.07
C ASN A 7 -13.61 15.17 -15.32
N LYS A 8 -14.17 14.20 -16.05
CA LYS A 8 -14.51 12.89 -15.51
C LYS A 8 -13.21 12.17 -15.08
N GLY A 9 -13.13 11.78 -13.80
CA GLY A 9 -11.99 11.03 -13.26
C GLY A 9 -11.04 11.85 -12.38
N VAL A 10 -11.24 13.16 -12.23
CA VAL A 10 -10.56 13.97 -11.20
C VAL A 10 -10.89 13.40 -9.82
N GLY A 11 -9.85 13.04 -9.06
CA GLY A 11 -9.97 12.42 -7.74
C GLY A 11 -10.11 10.90 -7.73
N ARG A 12 -10.09 10.22 -8.89
CA ARG A 12 -9.91 8.76 -8.89
C ARG A 12 -8.52 8.42 -8.39
N THR A 13 -8.46 7.35 -7.61
CA THR A 13 -7.22 6.75 -7.14
C THR A 13 -6.41 6.27 -8.34
N VAL A 14 -5.09 6.44 -8.31
CA VAL A 14 -4.25 5.99 -9.42
C VAL A 14 -4.34 4.46 -9.55
N GLU A 15 -4.79 4.01 -10.72
CA GLU A 15 -4.96 2.61 -11.06
C GLU A 15 -4.21 2.33 -12.35
N PHE A 16 -3.41 1.27 -12.38
CA PHE A 16 -2.71 0.84 -13.58
C PHE A 16 -3.13 -0.58 -13.94
N LYS A 17 -3.92 -0.73 -15.01
CA LYS A 17 -4.48 -2.02 -15.46
C LYS A 17 -5.12 -2.85 -14.32
N GLY A 18 -5.88 -2.18 -13.44
CA GLY A 18 -6.54 -2.81 -12.29
C GLY A 18 -5.66 -2.99 -11.05
N LEU A 19 -4.38 -2.60 -11.11
CA LEU A 19 -3.49 -2.54 -9.95
C LEU A 19 -3.70 -1.21 -9.21
N LYS A 20 -4.10 -1.26 -7.94
CA LYS A 20 -4.29 -0.06 -7.12
C LYS A 20 -2.94 0.59 -6.77
N ALA A 21 -2.95 1.91 -6.56
CA ALA A 21 -1.79 2.74 -6.21
C ALA A 21 -0.79 2.08 -5.24
N GLN A 22 -1.28 1.54 -4.12
CA GLN A 22 -0.43 0.93 -3.09
C GLN A 22 0.35 -0.29 -3.60
N TYR A 23 -0.28 -1.19 -4.36
CA TYR A 23 0.40 -2.36 -4.91
C TYR A 23 1.27 -2.01 -6.12
N LEU A 24 0.96 -0.91 -6.83
CA LEU A 24 1.80 -0.40 -7.91
C LEU A 24 3.17 0.04 -7.38
N PHE A 25 3.22 0.70 -6.22
CA PHE A 25 4.51 1.03 -5.59
C PHE A 25 5.32 -0.21 -5.21
N PHE A 26 4.68 -1.24 -4.62
CA PHE A 26 5.36 -2.49 -4.30
C PHE A 26 5.82 -3.24 -5.56
N PHE A 27 5.04 -3.20 -6.64
CA PHE A 27 5.40 -3.80 -7.91
C PHE A 27 6.61 -3.12 -8.54
N ALA A 28 6.57 -1.80 -8.68
CA ALA A 28 7.67 -1.03 -9.29
C ALA A 28 8.95 -1.09 -8.44
N GLY A 29 8.84 -0.81 -7.14
CA GLY A 29 9.98 -0.88 -6.23
C GLY A 29 10.53 -2.30 -6.09
N GLY A 30 9.65 -3.29 -6.11
CA GLY A 30 10.01 -4.70 -6.10
C GLY A 30 10.83 -5.13 -7.32
N LEU A 31 10.36 -4.81 -8.53
CA LEU A 31 11.09 -5.11 -9.77
C LEU A 31 12.44 -4.38 -9.81
N LEU A 32 12.50 -3.12 -9.37
CA LEU A 32 13.74 -2.38 -9.26
C LEU A 32 14.73 -3.05 -8.28
N ALA A 33 14.24 -3.49 -7.13
CA ALA A 33 15.06 -4.22 -6.15
C ALA A 33 15.57 -5.55 -6.71
N THR A 34 14.73 -6.33 -7.38
CA THR A 34 15.16 -7.58 -8.05
C THR A 34 16.25 -7.31 -9.09
N PHE A 35 16.12 -6.25 -9.88
CA PHE A 35 17.15 -5.85 -10.83
C PHE A 35 18.47 -5.50 -10.14
N ILE A 36 18.44 -4.69 -9.08
CA ILE A 36 19.64 -4.34 -8.30
C ILE A 36 20.31 -5.60 -7.73
N VAL A 37 19.54 -6.55 -7.18
CA VAL A 37 20.07 -7.81 -6.65
C VAL A 37 20.79 -8.60 -7.74
N VAL A 38 20.19 -8.73 -8.92
CA VAL A 38 20.81 -9.42 -10.07
C VAL A 38 22.11 -8.73 -10.47
N VAL A 39 22.12 -7.40 -10.57
CA VAL A 39 23.34 -6.64 -10.91
C VAL A 39 24.43 -6.86 -9.87
N VAL A 40 24.11 -6.80 -8.59
CA VAL A 40 25.08 -7.03 -7.50
C VAL A 40 25.62 -8.46 -7.54
N LEU A 41 24.77 -9.48 -7.72
CA LEU A 41 25.21 -10.88 -7.84
C LEU A 41 26.13 -11.08 -9.04
N TYR A 42 25.84 -10.43 -10.16
CA TYR A 42 26.69 -10.46 -11.34
C TYR A 42 28.07 -9.83 -11.07
N LEU A 43 28.10 -8.66 -10.41
CA LEU A 43 29.36 -8.00 -10.04
C LEU A 43 30.21 -8.80 -9.05
N LEU A 44 29.58 -9.63 -8.21
CA LEU A 44 30.25 -10.56 -7.29
C LEU A 44 30.82 -11.80 -8.00
N GLY A 45 30.62 -11.96 -9.31
CA GLY A 45 31.14 -13.09 -10.08
C GLY A 45 30.30 -14.35 -10.01
N VAL A 46 29.03 -14.26 -9.58
CA VAL A 46 28.09 -15.40 -9.62
C VAL A 46 27.84 -15.82 -11.07
N SER A 47 27.66 -17.13 -11.30
CA SER A 47 27.43 -17.66 -12.64
C SER A 47 26.19 -17.01 -13.30
N GLN A 48 26.30 -16.72 -14.59
CA GLN A 48 25.28 -15.99 -15.34
C GLN A 48 23.92 -16.70 -15.35
N LEU A 49 23.92 -18.03 -15.43
CA LEU A 49 22.69 -18.84 -15.38
C LEU A 49 21.99 -18.75 -14.02
N LEU A 50 22.74 -18.78 -12.92
CA LEU A 50 22.16 -18.60 -11.58
C LEU A 50 21.60 -17.20 -11.41
N CYS A 51 22.33 -16.19 -11.85
CA CYS A 51 21.90 -14.80 -11.78
C CYS A 51 20.60 -14.55 -12.57
N LEU A 52 20.53 -15.10 -13.79
CA LEU A 52 19.32 -15.07 -14.62
C LEU A 52 18.16 -15.83 -13.97
N GLY A 53 18.43 -17.02 -13.42
CA GLY A 53 17.44 -17.82 -12.72
C GLY A 53 16.82 -17.09 -11.54
N ILE A 54 17.65 -16.47 -10.69
CA ILE A 54 17.19 -15.67 -9.55
C ILE A 54 16.37 -14.46 -10.03
N GLY A 55 16.83 -13.77 -11.07
CA GLY A 55 16.12 -12.62 -11.64
C GLY A 55 14.73 -12.98 -12.16
N VAL A 56 14.63 -14.01 -13.01
CA VAL A 56 13.37 -14.44 -13.63
C VAL A 56 12.41 -15.01 -12.58
N LEU A 57 12.89 -15.89 -11.72
CA LEU A 57 12.06 -16.48 -10.66
C LEU A 57 11.60 -15.41 -9.66
N GLY A 58 12.52 -14.54 -9.23
CA GLY A 58 12.23 -13.45 -8.31
C GLY A 58 11.21 -12.47 -8.87
N ALA A 59 11.40 -12.00 -10.11
CA ALA A 59 10.46 -11.11 -10.76
C ALA A 59 9.09 -11.75 -10.95
N SER A 60 9.04 -13.01 -11.42
CA SER A 60 7.77 -13.74 -11.63
C SER A 60 6.99 -13.93 -10.33
N LEU A 61 7.68 -14.32 -9.25
CA LEU A 61 7.07 -14.50 -7.94
C LEU A 61 6.56 -13.17 -7.38
N LEU A 62 7.30 -12.09 -7.57
CA LEU A 62 6.93 -10.74 -7.15
C LEU A 62 5.68 -10.24 -7.90
N VAL A 63 5.64 -10.42 -9.22
CA VAL A 63 4.47 -10.09 -10.04
C VAL A 63 3.27 -10.89 -9.53
N TRP A 64 3.41 -12.20 -9.36
CA TRP A 64 2.32 -13.04 -8.89
C TRP A 64 1.82 -12.60 -7.51
N GLN A 65 2.72 -12.35 -6.57
CA GLN A 65 2.39 -11.94 -5.21
C GLN A 65 1.70 -10.57 -5.18
N THR A 66 2.19 -9.59 -5.94
CA THR A 66 1.60 -8.23 -5.98
C THR A 66 0.17 -8.27 -6.54
N PHE A 67 -0.07 -9.02 -7.62
CA PHE A 67 -1.42 -9.20 -8.18
C PHE A 67 -2.34 -10.06 -7.29
N ALA A 68 -1.80 -11.04 -6.57
CA ALA A 68 -2.57 -11.83 -5.60
C ALA A 68 -3.03 -10.97 -4.41
N MET A 69 -2.14 -10.12 -3.88
CA MET A 69 -2.48 -9.19 -2.81
C MET A 69 -3.46 -8.11 -3.27
N ASN A 70 -3.28 -7.56 -4.48
CA ASN A 70 -4.19 -6.58 -5.06
C ASN A 70 -5.63 -7.11 -5.13
N ARG A 71 -5.81 -8.37 -5.57
CA ARG A 71 -7.11 -9.04 -5.60
C ARG A 71 -7.67 -9.35 -4.22
N LYS A 72 -6.83 -9.79 -3.28
CA LYS A 72 -7.26 -10.23 -1.96
C LYS A 72 -7.67 -9.10 -1.02
N TYR A 73 -6.92 -8.01 -1.01
CA TYR A 73 -7.06 -6.94 -0.02
C TYR A 73 -7.66 -5.66 -0.60
N GLY A 74 -7.62 -5.47 -1.93
CA GLY A 74 -8.09 -4.24 -2.57
C GLY A 74 -7.34 -3.01 -2.08
N GLU A 75 -7.86 -1.83 -2.38
CA GLU A 75 -7.13 -0.57 -2.20
C GLU A 75 -6.77 -0.24 -0.75
N HIS A 76 -7.70 -0.47 0.20
CA HIS A 76 -7.52 -0.10 1.60
C HIS A 76 -7.23 -1.29 2.51
N GLY A 77 -7.15 -2.52 2.01
CA GLY A 77 -7.04 -3.72 2.86
C GLY A 77 -5.71 -3.80 3.61
N LEU A 78 -4.60 -3.38 3.00
CA LEU A 78 -3.32 -3.29 3.70
C LEU A 78 -3.34 -2.20 4.79
N MET A 79 -3.96 -1.05 4.52
CA MET A 79 -4.12 0.01 5.53
C MET A 79 -4.99 -0.46 6.70
N LYS A 80 -6.09 -1.18 6.43
CA LYS A 80 -6.93 -1.79 7.48
C LYS A 80 -6.17 -2.80 8.33
N ARG A 81 -5.33 -3.64 7.71
CA ARG A 81 -4.45 -4.58 8.43
C ARG A 81 -3.43 -3.87 9.32
N GLY A 82 -2.84 -2.78 8.83
CA GLY A 82 -1.94 -1.93 9.62
C GLY A 82 -2.66 -1.33 10.82
N ALA A 83 -3.85 -0.76 10.61
CA ALA A 83 -4.67 -0.15 11.65
C ALA A 83 -5.09 -1.16 12.74
N LEU A 84 -5.42 -2.39 12.36
CA LEU A 84 -5.71 -3.47 13.32
C LEU A 84 -4.53 -3.76 14.24
N ARG A 85 -3.30 -3.68 13.73
CA ARG A 85 -2.07 -3.94 14.50
C ARG A 85 -1.72 -2.80 15.44
N SER A 86 -2.14 -1.57 15.13
CA SER A 86 -1.95 -0.39 15.97
C SER A 86 -3.08 -0.18 16.98
N HIS A 87 -4.03 -1.11 17.12
CA HIS A 87 -5.11 -0.98 18.08
C HIS A 87 -4.58 -1.08 19.53
N PRO A 88 -4.81 -0.07 20.38
CA PRO A 88 -4.37 -0.12 21.78
C PRO A 88 -5.12 -1.23 22.54
N ARG A 89 -4.43 -1.93 23.45
CA ARG A 89 -5.05 -2.98 24.29
C ARG A 89 -6.03 -2.41 25.31
N TYR A 90 -5.87 -1.15 25.70
CA TYR A 90 -6.74 -0.46 26.65
C TYR A 90 -6.77 1.03 26.34
N LEU A 91 -7.96 1.62 26.35
CA LEU A 91 -8.12 3.08 26.42
C LEU A 91 -8.23 3.47 27.90
N ALA A 92 -7.15 4.01 28.46
CA ALA A 92 -7.18 4.57 29.81
C ALA A 92 -7.71 6.01 29.75
N ASN A 93 -8.95 6.22 30.20
CA ASN A 93 -9.51 7.56 30.36
C ASN A 93 -9.45 7.97 31.85
N ARG A 94 -8.63 8.98 32.17
CA ARG A 94 -8.52 9.54 33.53
C ARG A 94 -9.66 10.49 33.89
N ARG A 95 -10.51 10.86 32.92
CA ARG A 95 -11.65 11.76 33.15
C ARG A 95 -12.95 10.96 33.08
N SER A 96 -13.87 11.25 34.00
CA SER A 96 -15.21 10.65 33.99
C SER A 96 -15.87 10.85 32.63
N VAL A 97 -16.49 9.79 32.09
CA VAL A 97 -17.17 9.78 30.78
C VAL A 97 -18.22 10.90 30.68
N LEU A 98 -18.80 11.32 31.82
CA LEU A 98 -19.74 12.43 31.91
C LEU A 98 -19.15 13.78 31.44
N HIS A 99 -17.84 14.01 31.63
CA HIS A 99 -17.17 15.22 31.16
C HIS A 99 -17.11 15.31 29.62
N LEU A 100 -17.00 14.17 28.93
CA LEU A 100 -17.01 14.12 27.46
C LEU A 100 -18.40 14.53 26.94
N PHE A 101 -19.46 14.02 27.54
CA PHE A 101 -20.83 14.36 27.16
C PHE A 101 -21.20 15.81 27.47
N HIS A 102 -20.72 16.36 28.60
CA HIS A 102 -20.96 17.78 28.93
C HIS A 102 -20.28 18.75 27.94
N ARG A 103 -19.06 18.46 27.48
CA ARG A 103 -18.40 19.29 26.44
C ARG A 103 -19.12 19.25 25.10
N LEU A 104 -19.61 18.08 24.68
CA LEU A 104 -20.36 17.94 23.43
C LEU A 104 -21.68 18.74 23.45
N LYS A 105 -22.35 18.82 24.61
CA LYS A 105 -23.57 19.64 24.77
C LYS A 105 -23.28 21.14 24.75
N SER A 106 -22.12 21.55 25.28
CA SER A 106 -21.67 22.95 25.28
C SER A 106 -21.21 23.44 23.91
N SER A 107 -20.65 22.57 23.06
CA SER A 107 -20.15 22.94 21.72
C SER A 107 -21.25 22.99 20.65
N ARG A 108 -22.49 22.60 20.98
CA ARG A 108 -23.64 22.56 20.07
C ARG A 108 -24.63 23.72 20.33
N ARG A 109 -24.23 24.73 21.10
CA ARG A 109 -24.88 26.04 21.20
C ARG A 109 -23.95 27.07 20.58
#